data_AF-A0A2V6V099-F1
#
_entry.id   AF-A0A2V6V099-F1
#
_cell.length_a   1.000
_cell.length_b   1.000
_cell.length_c   1.000
_cell.angle_alpha   90.00
_cell.angle_beta   90.00
_cell.angle_gamma   90.00
#
_symmetry.space_group_name_H-M   'P 1'
#
loop_
_entity.id
_entity.type
_entity.pdbx_description
1 polymer ?
#
loop_
_entity_poly.entity_id
_entity_poly.type
_entity_poly.pdbx_seq_one_letter_code
_entity_poly.pdbx_strand_id
1 'polypeptide(L)'
;TLALAESTKQLALAWDRLTRIPLTGGSAGVSLPLSAGYVPFYYVMLGLMTAVTVAALWLGGSKFGYGLRAIAENDRLAEASGVDIHCLKRRVYVVSACVMAMTGGTAGYWLSYINAADVFSASITFQMVVMALLGGLGTPFGPIVGAAFLTLVSEFLGTRFVYHYLIAIGVIIVLVSLFAPAGLTGILEVVRRRREATA
;
A
#
# COMPACT_ATOMS: atom_id res chain seq x y z
N THR A 1 -1.53 -7.44 11.70
CA THR A 1 -1.45 -7.80 10.26
C THR A 1 -0.11 -8.44 9.92
N LEU A 2 1.03 -7.94 10.38
CA LEU A 2 2.35 -8.57 10.13
C LEU A 2 2.42 -10.05 10.58
N ALA A 3 1.97 -10.36 11.79
CA ALA A 3 1.92 -11.74 12.28
C ALA A 3 1.02 -12.65 11.41
N LEU A 4 -0.10 -12.10 10.90
CA LEU A 4 -0.98 -12.83 9.99
C LEU A 4 -0.27 -13.08 8.64
N ALA A 5 0.43 -12.08 8.11
CA ALA A 5 1.21 -12.21 6.88
C ALA A 5 2.33 -13.26 7.03
N GLU A 6 3.09 -13.23 8.12
CA GLU A 6 4.14 -14.21 8.38
C GLU A 6 3.54 -15.61 8.60
N SER A 7 2.42 -15.73 9.31
CA SER A 7 1.74 -17.04 9.47
C SER A 7 1.25 -17.58 8.12
N THR A 8 0.70 -16.73 7.25
CA THR A 8 0.27 -17.11 5.90
C THR A 8 1.47 -17.53 5.04
N LYS A 9 2.60 -16.84 5.17
CA LYS A 9 3.86 -17.19 4.50
C LYS A 9 4.36 -18.57 4.94
N GLN A 10 4.41 -18.82 6.25
CA GLN A 10 4.85 -20.12 6.78
C GLN A 10 3.91 -21.25 6.31
N LEU A 11 2.60 -20.98 6.27
CA LEU A 11 1.62 -21.91 5.72
C LEU A 11 1.86 -22.17 4.22
N ALA A 12 2.09 -21.12 3.42
CA ALA A 12 2.33 -21.24 1.98
C ALA A 12 3.62 -22.01 1.68
N LEU A 13 4.70 -21.76 2.42
CA LEU A 13 5.96 -22.49 2.27
C LEU A 13 5.83 -23.97 2.66
N ALA A 14 4.99 -24.27 3.66
CA ALA A 14 4.74 -25.62 4.12
C ALA A 14 3.61 -26.33 3.35
N TRP A 15 2.91 -25.63 2.45
CA TRP A 15 1.68 -26.11 1.82
C TRP A 15 1.85 -27.42 1.06
N ASP A 16 2.83 -27.47 0.15
CA ASP A 16 3.11 -28.65 -0.65
C ASP A 16 3.57 -29.83 0.22
N ARG A 17 4.25 -29.55 1.35
CA ARG A 17 4.65 -30.57 2.34
C ARG A 17 3.46 -31.12 3.13
N LEU A 18 2.49 -30.27 3.46
CA LEU A 18 1.32 -30.62 4.28
C LEU A 18 0.21 -31.31 3.47
N THR A 19 -0.06 -30.83 2.26
CA THR A 19 -1.24 -31.25 1.49
C THR A 19 -0.92 -32.22 0.35
N ARG A 20 0.37 -32.36 -0.02
CA ARG A 20 0.83 -33.10 -1.20
C ARG A 20 0.22 -32.60 -2.54
N ILE A 21 -0.38 -31.41 -2.56
CA ILE A 21 -0.92 -30.77 -3.76
C ILE A 21 0.08 -29.69 -4.19
N PRO A 22 0.66 -29.75 -5.41
CA PRO A 22 1.65 -28.78 -5.89
C PRO A 22 0.96 -27.48 -6.33
N LEU A 23 0.46 -26.71 -5.36
CA LEU A 23 -0.25 -25.46 -5.61
C LEU A 23 0.67 -24.25 -5.52
N THR A 24 1.65 -24.30 -4.62
CA THR A 24 2.52 -23.17 -4.26
C THR A 24 3.96 -23.36 -4.71
N GLY A 25 4.35 -24.58 -5.07
CA GLY A 25 5.75 -24.94 -5.31
C GLY A 25 6.59 -24.94 -4.03
N GLY A 26 5.97 -24.77 -2.85
CA GLY A 26 6.65 -24.65 -1.56
C GLY A 26 7.72 -23.56 -1.55
N SER A 27 8.94 -23.92 -1.18
CA SER A 27 10.09 -23.01 -1.20
C SER A 27 10.66 -22.72 -2.59
N ALA A 28 10.29 -23.52 -3.60
CA ALA A 28 10.79 -23.38 -4.97
C ALA A 28 9.94 -22.42 -5.83
N GLY A 29 8.76 -22.03 -5.36
CA GLY A 29 7.86 -21.11 -6.06
C GLY A 29 7.20 -21.69 -7.32
N VAL A 30 6.39 -20.87 -7.97
CA VAL A 30 5.65 -21.24 -9.20
C VAL A 30 5.94 -20.23 -10.29
N SER A 31 6.23 -20.73 -11.50
CA SER A 31 6.32 -19.93 -12.71
C SER A 31 4.99 -19.94 -13.46
N LEU A 32 4.49 -18.76 -13.83
CA LEU A 32 3.26 -18.60 -14.58
C LEU A 32 3.56 -18.45 -16.07
N PRO A 33 2.88 -19.16 -16.98
CA PRO A 33 3.08 -19.01 -18.41
C PRO A 33 2.58 -17.64 -18.88
N LEU A 34 3.51 -16.77 -19.28
CA LEU A 34 3.22 -15.48 -19.88
C LEU A 34 2.72 -15.65 -21.32
N SER A 35 1.52 -15.17 -21.60
CA SER A 35 0.97 -15.05 -22.96
C SER A 35 0.76 -13.59 -23.39
N ALA A 36 0.64 -12.67 -22.43
CA ALA A 36 0.39 -11.24 -22.69
C ALA A 36 1.66 -10.39 -22.47
N GLY A 37 1.94 -9.47 -23.38
CA GLY A 37 3.06 -8.52 -23.26
C GLY A 37 2.89 -7.53 -22.08
N TYR A 38 3.90 -6.70 -21.83
CA TYR A 38 3.92 -5.78 -20.68
C TYR A 38 2.86 -4.67 -20.71
N VAL A 39 2.40 -4.31 -21.91
CA VAL A 39 1.46 -3.21 -22.17
C VAL A 39 0.09 -3.38 -21.48
N PRO A 40 -0.62 -4.52 -21.62
CA PRO A 40 -1.89 -4.73 -20.93
C PRO A 40 -1.77 -4.67 -19.40
N PHE A 41 -0.67 -5.16 -18.81
CA PHE A 41 -0.46 -5.08 -17.36
C PHE A 41 -0.37 -3.64 -16.87
N TYR A 42 0.35 -2.78 -17.61
CA TYR A 42 0.43 -1.37 -17.30
C TYR A 42 -0.97 -0.72 -17.26
N TYR A 43 -1.81 -0.96 -18.27
CA TYR A 43 -3.15 -0.39 -18.32
C TYR A 43 -4.08 -0.95 -17.24
N VAL A 44 -3.96 -2.24 -16.87
CA VAL A 44 -4.75 -2.83 -15.77
C VAL A 44 -4.36 -2.21 -14.43
N MET A 45 -3.06 -2.09 -14.14
CA MET A 45 -2.56 -1.45 -12.91
C MET A 45 -2.94 0.04 -12.85
N LEU A 46 -2.83 0.76 -13.97
CA LEU A 46 -3.27 2.15 -14.08
C LEU A 46 -4.79 2.27 -13.85
N GLY A 47 -5.57 1.38 -14.44
CA GLY A 47 -7.01 1.28 -14.24
C GLY A 47 -7.38 1.02 -12.78
N LEU A 48 -6.69 0.09 -12.12
CA LEU A 48 -6.87 -0.18 -10.69
C LEU A 48 -6.52 1.03 -9.82
N MET A 49 -5.36 1.66 -10.06
CA MET A 49 -4.93 2.85 -9.33
C MET A 49 -5.96 3.97 -9.46
N THR A 50 -6.40 4.28 -10.68
CA THR A 50 -7.39 5.32 -10.93
C THR A 50 -8.74 5.00 -10.29
N ALA A 51 -9.24 3.76 -10.44
CA ALA A 51 -10.49 3.32 -9.83
C ALA A 51 -10.47 3.44 -8.30
N VAL A 52 -9.39 3.00 -7.65
CA VAL A 52 -9.22 3.10 -6.19
C VAL A 52 -9.15 4.55 -5.75
N THR A 53 -8.44 5.41 -6.49
CA THR A 53 -8.32 6.84 -6.18
C THR A 53 -9.68 7.54 -6.27
N VAL A 54 -10.44 7.28 -7.33
CA VAL A 54 -11.81 7.81 -7.51
C VAL A 54 -12.75 7.29 -6.43
N ALA A 55 -12.69 6.00 -6.11
CA ALA A 55 -13.47 5.42 -5.03
C ALA A 55 -13.13 6.07 -3.67
N ALA A 56 -11.86 6.31 -3.39
CA ALA A 56 -11.42 6.98 -2.16
C ALA A 56 -11.92 8.42 -2.07
N LEU A 57 -11.89 9.18 -3.17
CA LEU A 57 -12.44 10.53 -3.25
C LEU A 57 -13.95 10.52 -3.00
N TRP A 58 -14.68 9.61 -3.64
CA TRP A 58 -16.13 9.53 -3.54
C TRP A 58 -16.58 9.07 -2.14
N LEU A 59 -15.92 8.05 -1.59
CA LEU A 59 -16.17 7.57 -0.22
C LEU A 59 -15.83 8.63 0.81
N GLY A 60 -14.76 9.41 0.60
CA GLY A 60 -14.31 10.47 1.50
C GLY A 60 -15.34 11.59 1.71
N GLY A 61 -16.16 11.89 0.70
CA GLY A 61 -17.27 12.87 0.79
C GLY A 61 -18.59 12.29 1.31
N SER A 62 -18.70 10.97 1.45
CA SER A 62 -19.94 10.29 1.84
C SER A 62 -20.08 10.16 3.36
N LYS A 63 -21.29 9.84 3.85
CA LYS A 63 -21.55 9.51 5.27
C LYS A 63 -20.60 8.42 5.80
N PHE A 64 -20.20 7.49 4.94
CA PHE A 64 -19.25 6.43 5.28
C PHE A 64 -17.86 7.00 5.60
N GLY A 65 -17.37 7.94 4.78
CA GLY A 65 -16.08 8.60 5.00
C GLY A 65 -16.06 9.45 6.27
N TYR A 66 -17.15 10.19 6.56
CA TYR A 66 -17.28 10.93 7.82
C TYR A 66 -17.28 10.00 9.04
N GLY A 67 -17.99 8.86 8.97
CA GLY A 67 -17.96 7.85 10.02
C GLY A 67 -16.55 7.31 10.28
N LEU A 68 -15.78 7.05 9.21
CA LEU A 68 -14.40 6.59 9.34
C LEU A 68 -13.49 7.65 9.98
N ARG A 69 -13.68 8.93 9.65
CA ARG A 69 -12.94 10.04 10.29
C ARG A 69 -13.26 10.16 11.77
N ALA A 70 -14.53 10.05 12.16
CA ALA A 70 -14.94 10.07 13.56
C ALA A 70 -14.31 8.93 14.36
N ILE A 71 -14.30 7.71 13.79
CA ILE A 71 -13.62 6.53 14.36
C ILE A 71 -12.11 6.79 14.50
N ALA A 72 -11.47 7.38 13.50
CA ALA A 72 -10.03 7.66 13.52
C ALA A 72 -9.62 8.66 14.62
N GLU A 73 -10.52 9.56 15.00
CA GLU A 73 -10.27 10.58 16.03
C GLU A 73 -10.52 10.04 17.43
N ASN A 74 -11.67 9.40 17.66
CA ASN A 74 -11.95 8.70 18.91
C ASN A 74 -13.09 7.69 18.75
N ASP A 75 -12.74 6.40 18.83
CA ASP A 75 -13.71 5.29 18.80
C ASP A 75 -14.87 5.51 19.79
N ARG A 76 -14.60 5.87 21.06
CA ARG A 76 -15.65 5.98 22.09
C ARG A 76 -16.62 7.14 21.82
N LEU A 77 -16.13 8.26 21.28
CA LEU A 77 -16.98 9.40 20.94
C LEU A 77 -17.82 9.13 19.69
N ALA A 78 -17.28 8.40 18.72
CA ALA A 78 -18.01 7.97 17.53
C ALA A 78 -19.18 7.05 17.91
N GLU A 79 -18.97 6.11 18.84
CA GLU A 79 -20.01 5.21 19.34
C GLU A 79 -21.15 5.97 20.03
N ALA A 80 -20.81 6.92 20.90
CA ALA A 80 -21.77 7.78 21.58
C ALA A 80 -22.57 8.66 20.60
N SER A 81 -22.01 8.96 19.43
CA SER A 81 -22.65 9.71 18.35
C SER A 81 -23.53 8.84 17.43
N GLY A 82 -23.70 7.55 17.75
CA GLY A 82 -24.56 6.62 17.01
C GLY A 82 -23.89 5.97 15.79
N VAL A 83 -22.55 6.02 15.67
CA VAL A 83 -21.82 5.33 14.60
C VAL A 83 -21.61 3.87 14.96
N ASP A 84 -22.08 2.94 14.12
CA ASP A 84 -21.77 1.51 14.25
C ASP A 84 -20.32 1.23 13.81
N ILE A 85 -19.42 1.24 14.79
CA ILE A 85 -17.97 1.05 14.62
C ILE A 85 -17.67 -0.32 14.04
N HIS A 86 -18.33 -1.36 14.53
CA HIS A 86 -18.04 -2.74 14.13
C HIS A 86 -18.41 -2.99 12.67
N CYS A 87 -19.58 -2.53 12.24
CA CYS A 87 -20.00 -2.64 10.86
C CYS A 87 -19.10 -1.82 9.94
N LEU A 88 -18.71 -0.60 10.34
CA LEU A 88 -17.87 0.27 9.52
C LEU A 88 -16.44 -0.28 9.36
N LYS A 89 -15.81 -0.71 10.45
CA LYS A 89 -14.47 -1.35 10.42
C LYS A 89 -14.46 -2.64 9.59
N ARG A 90 -15.51 -3.47 9.69
CA ARG A 90 -15.62 -4.70 8.87
C ARG A 90 -15.74 -4.38 7.39
N ARG A 91 -16.60 -3.43 7.02
CA ARG A 91 -16.80 -3.03 5.61
C ARG A 91 -15.53 -2.48 4.99
N VAL A 92 -14.85 -1.54 5.67
CA VAL A 92 -13.61 -0.95 5.13
C VAL A 92 -12.49 -2.00 5.04
N TYR A 93 -12.41 -2.93 5.99
CA TYR A 93 -11.45 -4.02 5.94
C TYR A 93 -11.67 -4.93 4.72
N VAL A 94 -12.91 -5.36 4.47
CA VAL A 94 -13.24 -6.21 3.31
C VAL A 94 -12.93 -5.51 1.99
N VAL A 95 -13.33 -4.25 1.84
CA VAL A 95 -13.05 -3.45 0.63
C VAL A 95 -11.55 -3.32 0.40
N SER A 96 -10.79 -3.03 1.46
CA SER A 96 -9.32 -2.91 1.36
C SER A 96 -8.67 -4.25 0.99
N ALA A 97 -9.15 -5.35 1.56
CA ALA A 97 -8.68 -6.70 1.25
C ALA A 97 -8.95 -7.07 -0.21
N CYS A 98 -10.12 -6.74 -0.76
CA CYS A 98 -10.44 -6.96 -2.18
C CYS A 98 -9.49 -6.19 -3.10
N VAL A 99 -9.25 -4.91 -2.81
CA VAL A 99 -8.32 -4.08 -3.61
C VAL A 99 -6.89 -4.63 -3.55
N MET A 100 -6.42 -5.01 -2.35
CA MET A 100 -5.10 -5.63 -2.20
C MET A 100 -4.99 -6.97 -2.93
N ALA A 101 -6.03 -7.80 -2.87
CA ALA A 101 -6.07 -9.09 -3.57
C ALA A 101 -6.01 -8.93 -5.09
N MET A 102 -6.77 -7.98 -5.66
CA MET A 102 -6.73 -7.68 -7.10
C MET A 102 -5.35 -7.18 -7.52
N THR A 103 -4.79 -6.25 -6.76
CA THR A 103 -3.46 -5.68 -7.03
C THR A 103 -2.37 -6.75 -6.94
N GLY A 104 -2.40 -7.57 -5.89
CA GLY A 104 -1.45 -8.67 -5.71
C GLY A 104 -1.55 -9.75 -6.78
N GLY A 105 -2.77 -10.09 -7.21
CA GLY A 105 -2.99 -11.04 -8.31
C GLY A 105 -2.39 -10.55 -9.63
N THR A 106 -2.66 -9.31 -10.01
CA THR A 106 -2.08 -8.72 -11.23
C THR A 106 -0.56 -8.60 -11.13
N ALA A 107 -0.02 -8.20 -9.97
CA ALA A 107 1.43 -8.11 -9.75
C ALA A 107 2.12 -9.48 -9.81
N GLY A 108 1.48 -10.54 -9.28
CA GLY A 108 1.99 -11.91 -9.35
C GLY A 108 2.12 -12.40 -10.79
N TYR A 109 1.13 -12.12 -11.65
CA TYR A 109 1.22 -12.43 -13.08
C TYR A 109 2.32 -11.63 -13.79
N TRP A 110 2.57 -10.38 -13.38
CA TRP A 110 3.66 -9.57 -13.95
C TRP A 110 5.04 -10.12 -13.57
N LEU A 111 5.25 -10.51 -12.29
CA LEU A 111 6.53 -11.08 -11.82
C LEU A 111 6.89 -12.40 -12.53
N SER A 112 5.90 -13.13 -13.05
CA SER A 112 6.04 -14.40 -13.81
C SER A 112 6.66 -15.57 -13.04
N TYR A 113 7.28 -15.29 -11.90
CA TYR A 113 7.78 -16.22 -10.91
C TYR A 113 7.38 -15.71 -9.53
N ILE A 114 6.67 -16.55 -8.79
CA ILE A 114 6.11 -16.21 -7.48
C ILE A 114 6.74 -17.11 -6.44
N ASN A 115 7.44 -16.50 -5.48
CA ASN A 115 7.94 -17.16 -4.28
C ASN A 115 7.28 -16.56 -3.04
N ALA A 116 6.73 -17.40 -2.16
CA ALA A 116 6.12 -16.98 -0.90
C ALA A 116 7.07 -16.19 0.01
N ALA A 117 8.39 -16.45 -0.06
CA ALA A 117 9.37 -15.72 0.72
C ALA A 117 9.44 -14.23 0.35
N ASP A 118 9.34 -13.91 -0.94
CA ASP A 118 9.47 -12.56 -1.45
C ASP A 118 8.14 -11.80 -1.34
N VAL A 119 7.03 -12.43 -1.72
CA VAL A 119 5.70 -11.79 -1.79
C VAL A 119 5.16 -11.42 -0.39
N PHE A 120 5.48 -12.23 0.63
CA PHE A 120 5.11 -11.96 2.01
C PHE A 120 6.24 -11.29 2.81
N SER A 121 7.27 -10.77 2.15
CA SER A 121 8.36 -10.08 2.82
C SER A 121 7.86 -8.83 3.55
N ALA A 122 8.32 -8.66 4.79
CA ALA A 122 8.05 -7.46 5.58
C ALA A 122 8.54 -6.18 4.86
N SER A 123 9.59 -6.29 4.04
CA SER A 123 10.13 -5.16 3.28
C SER A 123 9.08 -4.50 2.40
N ILE A 124 8.24 -5.29 1.71
CA ILE A 124 7.18 -4.75 0.85
C ILE A 124 6.14 -4.01 1.71
N THR A 125 5.74 -4.59 2.84
CA THR A 125 4.77 -3.97 3.75
C THR A 125 5.29 -2.64 4.29
N PHE A 126 6.56 -2.58 4.72
CA PHE A 126 7.19 -1.34 5.16
C PHE A 126 7.28 -0.32 4.03
N GLN A 127 7.68 -0.73 2.84
CA GLN A 127 7.76 0.15 1.67
C GLN A 127 6.39 0.76 1.32
N MET A 128 5.30 -0.02 1.37
CA MET A 128 3.95 0.50 1.15
C MET A 128 3.54 1.54 2.21
N VAL A 129 3.79 1.24 3.50
CA VAL A 129 3.49 2.17 4.60
C VAL A 129 4.29 3.46 4.44
N VAL A 130 5.56 3.34 4.07
CA VAL A 130 6.45 4.46 3.80
C VAL A 130 5.94 5.31 2.66
N MET A 131 5.56 4.73 1.51
CA MET A 131 5.00 5.46 0.39
C MET A 131 3.74 6.24 0.79
N ALA A 132 2.86 5.64 1.59
CA ALA A 132 1.66 6.30 2.10
C ALA A 132 1.97 7.46 3.06
N LEU A 133 2.92 7.26 3.98
CA LEU A 133 3.34 8.29 4.95
C LEU A 133 4.08 9.45 4.28
N LEU A 134 5.04 9.13 3.39
CA LEU A 134 5.75 10.10 2.54
C LEU A 134 4.78 10.97 1.79
N GLY A 135 3.77 10.35 1.19
CA GLY A 135 2.72 11.02 0.46
C GLY A 135 1.88 11.96 1.33
N GLY A 136 1.50 11.48 2.51
CA GLY A 136 0.62 12.15 3.46
C GLY A 136 -0.74 11.43 3.56
N LEU A 137 -1.22 11.25 4.79
CA LEU A 137 -2.47 10.53 5.09
C LEU A 137 -3.74 11.36 4.88
N GLY A 138 -3.60 12.68 4.68
CA GLY A 138 -4.73 13.61 4.62
C GLY A 138 -5.46 13.66 3.28
N THR A 139 -4.85 13.17 2.20
CA THR A 139 -5.43 13.22 0.85
C THR A 139 -5.28 11.88 0.13
N PRO A 140 -6.24 11.50 -0.74
CA PRO A 140 -6.12 10.27 -1.55
C PRO A 140 -5.02 10.38 -2.61
N PHE A 141 -4.55 11.60 -2.92
CA PHE A 141 -3.42 11.83 -3.82
C PHE A 141 -2.06 11.66 -3.15
N GLY A 142 -1.99 11.75 -1.81
CA GLY A 142 -0.77 11.58 -1.04
C GLY A 142 -0.02 10.30 -1.41
N PRO A 143 -0.61 9.11 -1.24
CA PRO A 143 0.04 7.84 -1.54
C PRO A 143 0.59 7.74 -2.98
N ILE A 144 -0.06 8.37 -3.96
CA ILE A 144 0.41 8.38 -5.35
C ILE A 144 1.71 9.18 -5.47
N VAL A 145 1.76 10.37 -4.88
CA VAL A 145 2.95 11.23 -4.88
C VAL A 145 4.09 10.56 -4.11
N GLY A 146 3.80 9.98 -2.95
CA GLY A 146 4.79 9.26 -2.15
C GLY A 146 5.34 8.02 -2.85
N ALA A 147 4.48 7.25 -3.53
CA ALA A 147 4.90 6.11 -4.35
C ALA A 147 5.78 6.55 -5.53
N ALA A 148 5.39 7.58 -6.28
CA ALA A 148 6.18 8.10 -7.38
C ALA A 148 7.56 8.60 -6.92
N PHE A 149 7.60 9.38 -5.84
CA PHE A 149 8.86 9.88 -5.28
C PHE A 149 9.77 8.75 -4.81
N LEU A 150 9.25 7.84 -3.97
CA LEU A 150 10.06 6.74 -3.44
C LEU A 150 10.55 5.82 -4.56
N THR A 151 9.73 5.56 -5.57
CA THR A 151 10.11 4.72 -6.71
C THR A 151 11.26 5.35 -7.50
N LEU A 152 11.15 6.65 -7.86
CA LEU A 152 12.22 7.36 -8.57
C LEU A 152 13.53 7.37 -7.77
N VAL A 153 13.43 7.61 -6.46
CA VAL A 153 14.59 7.59 -5.56
C VAL A 153 15.20 6.18 -5.48
N SER A 154 14.35 5.14 -5.38
CA SER A 154 14.80 3.75 -5.31
C SER A 154 15.48 3.31 -6.61
N GLU A 155 14.95 3.72 -7.77
CA GLU A 155 15.53 3.45 -9.09
C GLU A 155 16.90 4.15 -9.25
N PHE A 156 16.99 5.41 -8.84
CA PHE A 156 18.23 6.18 -8.89
C PHE A 156 19.31 5.63 -7.95
N LEU A 157 18.94 5.25 -6.73
CA LEU A 157 19.86 4.62 -5.78
C LEU A 157 20.24 3.20 -6.24
N GLY A 158 19.30 2.43 -6.76
CA GLY A 158 19.53 1.07 -7.24
C GLY A 158 20.52 1.01 -8.41
N THR A 159 20.46 2.00 -9.32
CA THR A 159 21.38 2.08 -10.46
C THR A 159 22.80 2.54 -10.10
N ARG A 160 22.98 3.29 -9.00
CA ARG A 160 24.28 3.85 -8.58
C ARG A 160 24.93 3.13 -7.39
N PHE A 161 24.15 2.54 -6.50
CA PHE A 161 24.59 2.01 -5.20
C PHE A 161 23.88 0.70 -4.84
N VAL A 162 24.09 -0.35 -5.65
CA VAL A 162 23.46 -1.68 -5.50
C VAL A 162 23.63 -2.28 -4.09
N TYR A 163 24.82 -2.16 -3.49
CA TYR A 163 25.12 -2.79 -2.20
C TYR A 163 24.60 -2.03 -0.96
N HIS A 164 24.34 -0.74 -1.09
CA HIS A 164 23.95 0.12 0.04
C HIS A 164 22.51 0.62 -0.05
N TYR A 165 21.77 0.20 -1.08
CA TYR A 165 20.43 0.73 -1.38
C TYR A 165 19.44 0.52 -0.22
N LEU A 166 19.47 -0.63 0.46
CA LEU A 166 18.61 -0.93 1.62
C LEU A 166 18.86 0.03 2.79
N ILE A 167 20.14 0.31 3.09
CA ILE A 167 20.51 1.25 4.16
C ILE A 167 20.07 2.66 3.77
N ALA A 168 20.32 3.05 2.52
CA ALA A 168 19.94 4.36 2.01
C ALA A 168 18.41 4.58 2.05
N ILE A 169 17.62 3.58 1.63
CA ILE A 169 16.16 3.63 1.78
C ILE A 169 15.75 3.76 3.25
N GLY A 170 16.35 2.97 4.15
CA GLY A 170 16.09 3.06 5.59
C GLY A 170 16.37 4.47 6.15
N VAL A 171 17.48 5.08 5.77
CA VAL A 171 17.84 6.45 6.16
C VAL A 171 16.84 7.47 5.59
N ILE A 172 16.48 7.35 4.32
CA ILE A 172 15.48 8.23 3.69
C ILE A 172 14.14 8.15 4.43
N ILE A 173 13.72 6.94 4.81
CA ILE A 173 12.50 6.73 5.59
C ILE A 173 12.56 7.49 6.92
N VAL A 174 13.66 7.33 7.67
CA VAL A 174 13.85 8.01 8.95
C VAL A 174 13.84 9.52 8.76
N LEU A 175 14.58 10.03 7.78
CA LEU A 175 14.65 11.46 7.49
C LEU A 175 13.29 12.04 7.13
N VAL A 176 12.55 11.41 6.22
CA VAL A 176 11.23 11.93 5.83
C VAL A 176 10.28 11.88 7.01
N SER A 177 10.27 10.79 7.77
CA SER A 177 9.42 10.67 8.97
C SER A 177 9.72 11.78 9.98
N LEU A 178 11.01 12.15 10.14
CA LEU A 178 11.44 13.20 11.06
C LEU A 178 11.11 14.61 10.55
N PHE A 179 11.36 14.88 9.26
CA PHE A 179 11.33 16.23 8.69
C PHE A 179 10.02 16.59 8.00
N ALA A 180 9.19 15.60 7.63
CA ALA A 180 7.92 15.79 6.94
C ALA A 180 6.81 14.90 7.54
N PRO A 181 6.45 15.05 8.84
CA PRO A 181 5.44 14.21 9.50
C PRO A 181 4.02 14.36 8.93
N ALA A 182 3.73 15.45 8.22
CA ALA A 182 2.46 15.66 7.51
C ALA A 182 2.47 15.10 6.07
N GLY A 183 3.59 14.53 5.62
CA GLY A 183 3.81 14.09 4.25
C GLY A 183 4.05 15.25 3.26
N LEU A 184 4.44 14.89 2.04
CA LEU A 184 4.73 15.80 0.93
C LEU A 184 3.52 16.65 0.54
N THR A 185 2.30 16.12 0.62
CA THR A 185 1.09 16.90 0.32
C THR A 185 0.78 17.95 1.39
N GLY A 186 1.15 17.70 2.65
CA GLY A 186 0.92 18.65 3.75
C GLY A 186 1.77 19.93 3.62
N ILE A 187 2.98 19.82 3.08
CA ILE A 187 3.86 20.97 2.83
C ILE A 187 3.25 21.89 1.76
N LEU A 188 2.67 21.33 0.70
CA LEU A 188 1.99 22.08 -0.37
C LEU A 188 0.77 22.84 0.15
N GLU A 189 0.00 22.25 1.06
CA GLU A 189 -1.19 22.87 1.63
C GLU A 189 -0.86 24.01 2.60
N VAL A 190 0.21 23.87 3.39
CA VAL A 190 0.73 24.95 4.26
C VAL A 190 1.27 26.13 3.44
N VAL A 191 2.00 25.85 2.36
CA VAL A 191 2.51 26.90 1.45
C VAL A 191 1.37 27.62 0.73
N ARG A 192 0.33 26.90 0.31
CA ARG A 192 -0.85 27.47 -0.33
C ARG A 192 -1.65 28.36 0.63
N ARG A 193 -1.91 27.92 1.87
CA ARG A 193 -2.57 28.73 2.90
C ARG A 193 -1.80 30.00 3.25
N ARG A 194 -0.46 29.96 3.25
CA ARG A 194 0.36 31.16 3.45
C ARG A 194 0.27 32.14 2.28
N ARG A 195 0.23 31.65 1.04
CA ARG A 195 0.03 32.52 -0.14
C ARG A 195 -1.34 33.20 -0.15
N GLU A 196 -2.40 32.48 0.24
CA GLU A 196 -3.75 33.04 0.36
C GLU A 196 -3.88 34.04 1.52
N ALA A 197 -3.03 33.96 2.55
CA ALA A 197 -2.99 34.92 3.65
C ALA A 197 -2.12 36.17 3.39
N THR A 198 -1.36 36.19 2.29
CA THR A 198 -0.49 37.32 1.90
C THR A 198 -1.00 38.07 0.66
N ALA A 199 -2.13 37.64 0.09
CA ALA A 199 -2.84 38.28 -1.02
C ALA A 199 -4.09 38.98 -0.50
#